data_AF-A0A945W240-F1
#
_entry.id   AF-A0A945W240-F1
#
_cell.length_a   1.000
_cell.length_b   1.000
_cell.length_c   1.000
_cell.angle_alpha   90.00
_cell.angle_beta   90.00
_cell.angle_gamma   90.00
#
_symmetry.space_group_name_H-M   'P 1'
#
loop_
_entity.id
_entity.type
_entity.pdbx_description
1 polymer ?
#
loop_
_entity_poly.entity_id
_entity_poly.type
_entity_poly.pdbx_seq_one_letter_code
_entity_poly.pdbx_strand_id
1 'polypeptide(L)' 'MKTAGPLCRELRIKYYRLDYLIRSGYVPEPQRTSSGQRIFSDEDILRIKEVITERMGK' A
#
# COMPACT_ATOMS: atom_id res chain seq x y z
N MET A 1 -6.31 -6.11 8.38
CA MET A 1 -5.57 -4.85 8.66
C MET A 1 -4.07 -5.10 8.81
N LYS A 2 -3.23 -4.34 8.10
CA LYS A 2 -1.75 -4.47 8.16
C LYS A 2 -1.07 -3.10 8.19
N THR A 3 0.11 -3.02 8.78
CA THR A 3 0.97 -1.83 8.67
C THR A 3 1.80 -1.88 7.40
N ALA A 4 2.42 -0.76 7.03
CA ALA A 4 3.19 -0.65 5.77
C ALA A 4 4.31 -1.70 5.63
N GLY A 5 4.97 -2.09 6.72
CA GLY A 5 6.07 -3.07 6.70
C GLY A 5 5.60 -4.48 6.28
N PRO A 6 4.68 -5.11 7.03
CA PRO A 6 4.05 -6.38 6.66
C PRO A 6 3.43 -6.34 5.25
N LEU A 7 2.78 -5.24 4.88
CA LEU A 7 2.19 -5.05 3.56
C LEU A 7 3.24 -5.11 2.44
N CYS A 8 4.34 -4.37 2.58
CA CYS A 8 5.42 -4.37 1.59
C CYS A 8 6.04 -5.77 1.42
N ARG A 9 6.18 -6.52 2.52
CA ARG A 9 6.70 -7.90 2.49
C ARG A 9 5.78 -8.85 1.74
N GLU A 10 4.48 -8.73 1.97
CA GLU A 10 3.46 -9.54 1.30
C GLU A 10 3.38 -9.25 -0.20
N LEU A 11 3.34 -7.97 -0.57
CA LEU A 11 3.27 -7.53 -1.96
C LEU A 11 4.62 -7.59 -2.69
N ARG A 12 5.70 -7.97 -1.98
CA ARG A 12 7.08 -8.01 -2.49
C ARG A 12 7.52 -6.67 -3.12
N ILE A 13 7.05 -5.55 -2.58
CA ILE A 13 7.43 -4.21 -3.00
C ILE A 13 8.35 -3.53 -1.98
N LYS A 14 9.12 -2.56 -2.45
CA LYS A 14 9.92 -1.69 -1.58
C LYS A 14 9.04 -0.56 -1.03
N TYR A 15 9.38 -0.07 0.16
CA TYR A 15 8.62 0.99 0.85
C TYR A 15 8.46 2.26 0.01
N TYR A 16 9.50 2.67 -0.71
CA TYR A 16 9.44 3.86 -1.58
C TYR A 16 8.43 3.71 -2.73
N ARG A 17 8.16 2.47 -3.19
CA ARG A 17 7.13 2.24 -4.21
C ARG A 17 5.75 2.38 -3.63
N LEU A 18 5.51 1.83 -2.44
CA LEU A 18 4.25 2.03 -1.74
C LEU A 18 4.00 3.54 -1.51
N ASP A 19 5.02 4.26 -1.05
CA ASP A 19 4.93 5.71 -0.83
C ASP A 19 4.66 6.46 -2.14
N TYR A 20 5.32 6.09 -3.24
CA TYR A 20 5.04 6.64 -4.57
C TYR A 20 3.60 6.40 -5.01
N LEU A 21 3.05 5.19 -4.82
CA LEU A 21 1.68 4.87 -5.19
C LEU A 21 0.67 5.74 -4.42
N ILE A 22 0.90 5.93 -3.13
CA ILE A 22 0.06 6.78 -2.26
C ILE A 22 0.18 8.25 -2.70
N ARG A 23 1.41 8.78 -2.80
CA ARG A 23 1.66 10.18 -3.15
C ARG A 23 1.18 10.56 -4.55
N SER A 24 1.18 9.62 -5.47
CA SER A 24 0.71 9.83 -6.83
C SER A 24 -0.79 9.61 -6.99
N GLY A 25 -1.51 9.30 -5.90
CA GLY A 25 -2.96 9.11 -5.89
C GLY A 25 -3.43 7.83 -6.58
N TYR A 26 -2.55 6.84 -6.78
CA TYR A 26 -2.91 5.58 -7.41
C TYR A 26 -3.60 4.60 -6.46
N VAL A 27 -3.35 4.77 -5.16
CA VAL A 27 -4.02 4.03 -4.09
C VAL A 27 -4.51 5.05 -3.06
N PRO A 28 -5.61 4.77 -2.35
CA PRO A 28 -6.13 5.70 -1.35
C PRO A 28 -5.11 5.97 -0.25
N GLU A 29 -5.23 7.14 0.39
CA GLU A 29 -4.40 7.45 1.54
C GLU A 29 -4.71 6.46 2.68
N PRO A 30 -3.67 5.86 3.30
CA PRO A 30 -3.87 4.90 4.36
C PRO A 30 -4.45 5.57 5.59
N GLN A 31 -5.31 4.84 6.28
CA GLN A 31 -5.75 5.21 7.61
C GLN A 31 -4.55 5.28 8.55
N ARG A 32 -4.63 6.15 9.56
CA ARG A 32 -3.59 6.28 10.58
C ARG A 32 -4.16 5.93 11.93
N THR A 33 -3.40 5.16 12.71
CA THR A 33 -3.73 4.93 14.12
C THR A 33 -3.55 6.21 14.93
N SER A 34 -4.04 6.22 16.17
CA SER A 34 -3.84 7.32 17.14
C SER A 34 -2.35 7.64 17.37
N SER A 35 -1.46 6.67 17.18
CA SER A 35 0.00 6.82 17.26
C SER A 35 0.63 7.36 15.96
N GLY A 36 -0.15 7.66 14.93
CA GLY A 36 0.32 8.14 13.63
C GLY A 36 0.82 7.04 12.67
N GLN A 37 0.70 5.76 13.03
CA GLN A 37 1.16 4.66 12.18
C GLN A 37 0.17 4.40 11.04
N ARG A 38 0.68 4.26 9.81
CA ARG A 38 -0.13 3.90 8.64
C ARG A 38 -0.62 2.46 8.74
N ILE A 39 -1.92 2.28 8.62
CA ILE A 39 -2.63 1.00 8.58
C ILE A 39 -3.45 0.91 7.31
N PHE A 40 -3.52 -0.31 6.78
CA PHE A 40 -4.19 -0.65 5.53
C PHE A 40 -5.22 -1.73 5.85
N SER A 41 -6.47 -1.48 5.48
CA SER A 41 -7.55 -2.47 5.53
C SER A 41 -7.31 -3.55 4.48
N ASP A 42 -8.01 -4.68 4.58
CA ASP A 42 -7.81 -5.75 3.60
C ASP A 42 -8.31 -5.32 2.19
N GLU A 43 -9.27 -4.41 2.13
CA GLU A 43 -9.70 -3.74 0.88
C GLU A 43 -8.59 -2.87 0.27
N ASP A 44 -7.89 -2.08 1.10
CA ASP A 44 -6.74 -1.29 0.64
C ASP A 44 -5.65 -2.21 0.04
N ILE A 45 -5.39 -3.35 0.69
CA ILE A 45 -4.38 -4.31 0.24
C ILE A 45 -4.74 -4.89 -1.12
N LEU A 46 -6.01 -5.27 -1.32
CA LEU A 46 -6.50 -5.78 -2.61
C LEU A 46 -6.33 -4.73 -3.71
N ARG A 47 -6.72 -3.48 -3.44
CA ARG A 47 -6.61 -2.39 -4.43
C ARG A 47 -5.16 -2.04 -4.76
N ILE A 48 -4.28 -2.01 -3.76
CA ILE A 48 -2.84 -1.81 -3.98
C ILE A 48 -2.27 -2.95 -4.83
N LYS A 49 -2.69 -4.19 -4.59
CA LYS A 49 -2.25 -5.36 -5.36
C LYS A 49 -2.67 -5.26 -6.83
N GLU A 50 -3.92 -4.90 -7.11
CA GLU A 50 -4.43 -4.69 -8.47
C GLU A 50 -3.61 -3.63 -9.21
N VAL A 51 -3.43 -2.45 -8.59
CA VAL A 51 -2.65 -1.34 -9.17
C VAL A 51 -1.21 -1.74 -9.46
N ILE A 52 -0.59 -2.55 -8.59
CA ILE A 52 0.75 -3.10 -8.83
C ILE A 52 0.71 -4.03 -10.05
N THR A 53 -0.22 -4.97 -10.13
CA THR A 53 -0.31 -5.91 -11.26
C THR A 53 -0.54 -5.18 -12.59
N GLU A 54 -1.44 -4.21 -12.64
CA GLU A 54 -1.75 -3.45 -13.87
C GLU A 54 -0.57 -2.63 -14.39
N ARG A 55 0.30 -2.16 -13.49
CA ARG A 55 1.36 -1.18 -13.84
C ARG A 55 2.76 -1.74 -13.82
N MET A 56 2.96 -2.83 -13.11
CA MET A 56 4.25 -3.50 -12.99
C MET A 56 4.31 -4.80 -13.78
N GLY A 57 3.18 -5.27 -14.33
CA GLY A 57 3.07 -6.48 -15.14
C GLY A 57 3.34 -6.31 -16.64
N LYS A 58 4.27 -5.43 -17.03
CA LYS A 58 4.84 -5.39 -18.40
C LYS A 58 6.32 -5.75 -18.38
#